data_AF-A0A518VEP6-F1
#
_entry.id   AF-A0A518VEP6-F1
#
_cell.length_a   1.000
_cell.length_b   1.000
_cell.length_c   1.000
_cell.angle_alpha   90.00
_cell.angle_beta   90.00
_cell.angle_gamma   90.00
#
_symmetry.space_group_name_H-M   'P 1'
#
loop_
_entity.id
_entity.type
_entity.pdbx_description
1 polymer ?
#
loop_
_entity_poly.entity_id
_entity_poly.type
_entity_poly.pdbx_seq_one_letter_code
_entity_poly.pdbx_strand_id
1 'polypeptide(L)'
;MAVIDKGLGTNMGNTNKDIRKEIKNDIIDKIKTIDEVKRTQDSILISPNFHLDSKYLEKQHQYKVEIQHRHPQSGGKKPTVSVVLVDNTADKVDQLKEALNKSLNDGHIYEVT
;
A
#
# COMPACT_ATOMS: atom_id res chain seq x y z
N MET A 1 -14.52 12.17 -2.15
CA MET A 1 -13.24 11.59 -1.75
C MET A 1 -13.37 10.90 -0.41
N ALA A 2 -13.45 9.58 -0.45
CA ALA A 2 -13.69 8.69 0.67
C ALA A 2 -12.76 7.47 0.58
N VAL A 3 -12.45 6.86 1.73
CA VAL A 3 -11.75 5.57 1.84
C VAL A 3 -12.81 4.46 1.88
N ILE A 4 -12.81 3.59 0.87
CA ILE A 4 -13.83 2.55 0.67
C ILE A 4 -13.18 1.17 0.81
N ASP A 5 -13.78 0.28 1.61
CA ASP A 5 -13.35 -1.12 1.69
C ASP A 5 -13.83 -1.92 0.47
N LYS A 6 -12.91 -2.59 -0.22
CA LYS A 6 -13.16 -3.43 -1.40
C LYS A 6 -13.12 -4.93 -1.09
N GLY A 7 -12.94 -5.29 0.18
CA GLY A 7 -12.90 -6.66 0.68
C GLY A 7 -11.48 -7.21 0.88
N LEU A 8 -11.42 -8.46 1.29
CA LEU A 8 -10.16 -9.15 1.62
C LEU A 8 -9.22 -9.25 0.42
N GLY A 9 -7.94 -8.91 0.64
CA GLY A 9 -6.91 -9.10 -0.36
C GLY A 9 -6.46 -10.55 -0.48
N THR A 10 -6.32 -11.04 -1.70
CA THR A 10 -5.78 -12.37 -1.95
C THR A 10 -4.28 -12.40 -1.61
N ASN A 11 -3.82 -13.40 -0.85
CA ASN A 11 -2.42 -13.57 -0.46
C ASN A 11 -1.83 -12.45 0.43
N MET A 12 -2.70 -11.81 1.22
CA MET A 12 -2.41 -10.97 2.39
C MET A 12 -1.35 -11.55 3.34
N GLY A 13 -0.15 -10.99 3.45
CA GLY A 13 0.80 -11.33 4.51
C GLY A 13 0.31 -10.87 5.89
N ASN A 14 0.50 -11.71 6.93
CA ASN A 14 0.14 -11.31 8.29
C ASN A 14 1.16 -10.32 8.84
N THR A 15 0.69 -9.26 9.50
CA THR A 15 1.55 -8.27 10.15
C THR A 15 1.48 -8.38 11.66
N ASN A 16 2.61 -8.16 12.33
CA ASN A 16 2.68 -8.00 13.78
C ASN A 16 2.97 -6.53 14.15
N LYS A 17 2.98 -6.22 15.44
CA LYS A 17 3.16 -4.83 15.91
C LYS A 17 4.47 -4.20 15.41
N ASP A 18 5.55 -4.97 15.35
CA ASP A 18 6.88 -4.48 14.96
C ASP A 18 6.96 -4.21 13.46
N ILE A 19 6.44 -5.14 12.65
CA ILE A 19 6.28 -4.97 11.19
C ILE A 19 5.44 -3.72 10.89
N ARG A 20 4.31 -3.57 11.58
CA ARG A 20 3.44 -2.40 11.39
C ARG A 20 4.14 -1.09 11.76
N LYS A 21 4.96 -1.11 12.79
CA LYS A 21 5.73 0.07 13.22
C LYS A 21 6.80 0.46 12.19
N GLU A 22 7.53 -0.50 11.64
CA GLU A 22 8.52 -0.25 10.59
C GLU A 22 7.85 0.37 9.36
N ILE A 23 6.81 -0.29 8.83
CA ILE A 23 6.10 0.17 7.65
C ILE A 23 5.49 1.57 7.87
N LYS A 24 4.92 1.80 9.05
CA LYS A 24 4.35 3.11 9.37
C LYS A 24 5.42 4.21 9.34
N ASN A 25 6.51 4.03 10.08
CA ASN A 25 7.52 5.07 10.27
C ASN A 25 8.37 5.32 9.00
N ASP A 26 8.70 4.26 8.27
CA ASP A 26 9.69 4.31 7.19
C ASP A 26 9.04 4.37 5.80
N ILE A 27 7.75 4.02 5.67
CA ILE A 27 7.00 4.09 4.42
C ILE A 27 5.83 5.06 4.54
N ILE A 28 4.80 4.76 5.34
CA ILE A 28 3.54 5.51 5.32
C ILE A 28 3.74 6.98 5.72
N ASP A 29 4.45 7.23 6.82
CA ASP A 29 4.68 8.59 7.32
C ASP A 29 5.65 9.38 6.43
N LYS A 30 6.38 8.70 5.53
CA LYS A 30 7.31 9.32 4.58
C LYS A 30 6.65 9.81 3.29
N ILE A 31 5.43 9.35 2.97
CA ILE A 31 4.65 9.85 1.84
C ILE A 31 4.24 11.30 2.13
N LYS A 32 4.70 12.25 1.31
CA LYS A 32 4.39 13.68 1.50
C LYS A 32 3.22 14.11 0.66
N THR A 33 3.13 13.61 -0.58
CA THR A 33 2.01 13.90 -1.48
C THR A 33 1.47 12.62 -2.11
N ILE A 34 0.22 12.67 -2.56
CA ILE A 34 -0.39 11.54 -3.25
C ILE A 34 0.23 11.31 -4.64
N ASP A 35 0.77 12.35 -5.25
CA ASP A 35 1.40 12.27 -6.58
C ASP A 35 2.64 11.38 -6.60
N GLU A 36 3.29 11.16 -5.45
CA GLU A 36 4.42 10.22 -5.34
C GLU A 36 4.04 8.79 -5.74
N VAL A 37 2.78 8.40 -5.51
CA VAL A 37 2.24 7.07 -5.84
C VAL A 37 1.37 7.07 -7.09
N LYS A 38 0.97 8.22 -7.64
CA LYS A 38 0.21 8.31 -8.91
C LYS A 38 1.10 8.17 -10.14
N ARG A 39 1.95 7.15 -10.13
CA ARG A 39 2.87 6.77 -11.20
C ARG A 39 3.19 5.28 -11.09
N THR A 40 3.55 4.66 -12.21
CA THR A 40 4.07 3.28 -12.19
C THR A 40 5.54 3.32 -11.81
N GLN A 41 5.87 2.86 -10.61
CA GLN A 41 7.25 2.80 -10.12
C GLN A 41 7.35 1.77 -8.98
N ASP A 42 8.38 0.93 -9.05
CA ASP A 42 8.75 0.04 -7.97
C ASP A 42 9.69 0.76 -6.98
N SER A 43 9.60 0.40 -5.70
CA SER A 43 10.44 0.89 -4.61
C SER A 43 10.47 2.42 -4.49
N ILE A 44 9.29 3.05 -4.57
CA ILE A 44 9.09 4.50 -4.37
C ILE A 44 9.63 4.93 -3.00
N LEU A 45 9.32 4.13 -1.98
CA LEU A 45 9.84 4.26 -0.62
C LEU A 45 10.31 2.89 -0.16
N ILE A 46 11.36 2.88 0.65
CA ILE A 46 11.98 1.66 1.14
C ILE A 46 12.22 1.75 2.64
N SER A 47 12.02 0.63 3.32
CA SER A 47 12.50 0.38 4.68
C SER A 47 13.55 -0.76 4.62
N PRO A 48 14.13 -1.16 5.76
CA PRO A 48 15.02 -2.33 5.80
C PRO A 48 14.38 -3.59 5.20
N ASN A 49 13.12 -3.88 5.52
CA ASN A 49 12.44 -5.12 5.16
C ASN A 49 11.31 -4.97 4.13
N PHE A 50 10.89 -3.74 3.82
CA PHE A 50 9.72 -3.47 2.99
C PHE A 50 9.99 -2.40 1.93
N HIS A 51 9.13 -2.36 0.92
CA HIS A 51 9.11 -1.32 -0.09
C HIS A 51 7.69 -1.01 -0.53
N LEU A 52 7.49 0.22 -1.00
CA LEU A 52 6.25 0.72 -1.58
C LEU A 52 6.38 0.71 -3.10
N ASP A 53 5.47 0.04 -3.76
CA ASP A 53 5.35 0.04 -5.21
C ASP A 53 4.03 0.69 -5.62
N SER A 54 3.98 1.23 -6.83
CA SER A 54 2.74 1.63 -7.46
C SER A 54 2.69 1.21 -8.92
N LYS A 55 1.51 0.80 -9.37
CA LYS A 55 1.27 0.38 -10.74
C LYS A 55 -0.06 0.94 -11.24
N TYR A 56 -0.02 1.63 -12.37
CA TYR A 56 -1.25 2.09 -13.03
C TYR A 56 -2.03 0.91 -13.64
N LEU A 57 -3.32 0.84 -13.33
CA LEU A 57 -4.27 -0.12 -13.84
C LEU A 57 -5.15 0.57 -14.89
N GLU A 58 -4.73 0.53 -16.15
CA GLU A 58 -5.36 1.26 -17.25
C GLU A 58 -6.88 1.04 -17.36
N LYS A 59 -7.35 -0.20 -17.19
CA LYS A 59 -8.77 -0.54 -17.29
C LYS A 59 -9.64 0.07 -16.19
N GLN A 60 -9.05 0.39 -15.04
CA GLN A 60 -9.73 0.90 -13.86
C GLN A 60 -9.46 2.39 -13.64
N HIS A 61 -8.56 2.99 -14.43
CA HIS A 61 -8.09 4.37 -14.23
C HIS A 61 -7.58 4.65 -12.81
N GLN A 62 -6.94 3.65 -12.21
CA GLN A 62 -6.49 3.64 -10.81
C GLN A 62 -5.02 3.28 -10.69
N TYR A 63 -4.38 3.71 -9.62
CA TYR A 63 -3.05 3.27 -9.22
C TYR A 63 -3.18 2.23 -8.12
N LYS A 64 -2.68 1.02 -8.37
CA LYS A 64 -2.55 -0.01 -7.35
C LYS A 64 -1.26 0.24 -6.59
N VAL A 65 -1.40 0.64 -5.33
CA VAL A 65 -0.30 0.93 -4.41
C VAL A 65 -0.15 -0.26 -3.45
N GLU A 66 1.05 -0.84 -3.42
CA GLU A 66 1.33 -2.06 -2.66
C GLU A 66 2.52 -1.86 -1.74
N ILE A 67 2.43 -2.38 -0.51
CA ILE A 67 3.59 -2.52 0.37
C ILE A 67 3.98 -3.98 0.39
N GLN A 68 5.23 -4.26 0.03
CA GLN A 68 5.74 -5.61 -0.13
C GLN A 68 7.01 -5.84 0.67
N HIS A 69 7.29 -7.10 1.01
CA HIS A 69 8.56 -7.54 1.57
C HIS A 69 9.66 -7.39 0.52
N ARG A 70 10.74 -6.70 0.89
CA ARG A 70 11.91 -6.49 0.05
C ARG A 70 12.69 -7.78 -0.20
N HIS A 71 12.64 -8.70 0.76
CA HIS A 71 13.26 -10.01 0.65
C HIS A 71 12.17 -11.09 0.64
N PRO A 72 12.14 -11.98 -0.36
CA PRO A 72 11.20 -13.08 -0.37
C PRO A 72 11.44 -13.98 0.84
N GLN A 73 10.43 -14.17 1.68
CA GLN A 73 10.52 -15.09 2.81
C GLN A 73 10.63 -16.52 2.27
N SER A 74 11.69 -17.23 2.68
CA SER A 74 11.92 -18.63 2.33
C SER A 74 10.70 -19.49 2.71
N GLY A 75 9.89 -19.90 1.73
CA GLY A 75 8.75 -20.80 1.96
C GLY A 75 7.39 -20.40 1.38
N GLY A 76 7.17 -19.19 0.86
CA GLY A 76 6.09 -19.00 -0.12
C GLY A 76 5.24 -17.73 -0.09
N LYS A 77 4.91 -17.30 -1.33
CA LYS A 77 3.64 -16.75 -1.85
C LYS A 77 3.07 -15.43 -1.33
N LYS A 78 3.59 -14.81 -0.26
CA LYS A 78 2.99 -13.57 0.27
C LYS A 78 4.00 -12.42 0.41
N PRO A 79 4.38 -11.77 -0.71
CA PRO A 79 5.21 -10.57 -0.64
C PRO A 79 4.41 -9.38 -0.11
N THR A 80 3.12 -9.28 -0.40
CA THR A 80 2.32 -8.09 -0.11
C THR A 80 1.70 -8.12 1.28
N VAL A 81 1.78 -7.00 2.00
CA VAL A 81 1.21 -6.80 3.35
C VAL A 81 0.15 -5.69 3.40
N SER A 82 0.06 -4.86 2.37
CA SER A 82 -0.97 -3.81 2.24
C SER A 82 -1.21 -3.50 0.77
N VAL A 83 -2.47 -3.26 0.41
CA VAL A 83 -2.88 -2.87 -0.95
C VAL A 83 -3.93 -1.77 -0.87
N VAL A 84 -3.72 -0.71 -1.64
CA VAL A 84 -4.66 0.39 -1.81
C VAL A 84 -4.83 0.69 -3.29
N LEU A 85 -6.07 0.95 -3.73
CA LEU A 85 -6.39 1.47 -5.05
C LEU A 85 -6.57 2.98 -4.92
N VAL A 86 -5.82 3.75 -5.68
CA VAL A 86 -5.90 5.22 -5.67
C VAL A 86 -6.47 5.68 -6.99
N ASP A 87 -7.64 6.31 -6.98
CA ASP A 87 -8.20 6.93 -8.17
C ASP A 87 -7.28 8.01 -8.72
N ASN A 88 -7.24 8.12 -10.04
CA ASN A 88 -6.44 9.16 -10.70
C ASN A 88 -6.85 10.58 -10.30
N THR A 89 -8.08 10.78 -9.81
CA THR A 89 -8.56 12.08 -9.32
C THR A 89 -8.26 12.33 -7.85
N ALA A 90 -7.85 11.32 -7.07
CA ALA A 90 -7.58 11.49 -5.64
C ALA A 90 -6.46 12.52 -5.41
N ASP A 91 -6.66 13.39 -4.41
CA ASP A 91 -5.73 14.47 -4.05
C ASP A 91 -5.28 14.43 -2.58
N LYS A 92 -5.97 13.69 -1.70
CA LYS A 92 -5.72 13.69 -0.25
C LYS A 92 -4.74 12.60 0.18
N VAL A 93 -3.50 13.01 0.46
CA VAL A 93 -2.47 12.10 0.99
C VAL A 93 -2.87 11.45 2.33
N ASP A 94 -3.60 12.16 3.19
CA ASP A 94 -4.02 11.61 4.49
C ASP A 94 -4.97 10.42 4.33
N GLN A 95 -5.80 10.41 3.29
CA GLN A 95 -6.69 9.28 2.98
C GLN A 95 -5.92 8.07 2.48
N LEU A 96 -4.88 8.28 1.67
CA LEU A 96 -3.94 7.22 1.30
C LEU A 96 -3.26 6.63 2.53
N LYS A 97 -2.75 7.47 3.44
CA LYS A 97 -2.13 7.00 4.69
C LYS A 97 -3.10 6.23 5.56
N GLU A 98 -4.35 6.69 5.67
CA GLU A 98 -5.40 5.99 6.40
C GLU A 98 -5.70 4.63 5.77
N ALA A 99 -5.90 4.58 4.46
CA ALA A 99 -6.20 3.36 3.70
C ALA A 99 -5.06 2.31 3.82
N LEU A 100 -3.80 2.75 3.71
CA LEU A 100 -2.64 1.88 3.90
C LEU A 100 -2.58 1.33 5.33
N ASN A 101 -2.82 2.18 6.34
CA ASN A 101 -2.85 1.72 7.73
C ASN A 101 -4.00 0.72 7.99
N LYS A 102 -5.18 0.95 7.42
CA LYS A 102 -6.30 0.01 7.54
C LYS A 102 -5.97 -1.33 6.88
N SER A 103 -5.55 -1.30 5.61
CA SER A 103 -5.15 -2.48 4.85
C SER A 103 -4.08 -3.31 5.57
N LEU A 104 -3.09 -2.63 6.16
CA LEU A 104 -2.02 -3.27 6.92
C LEU A 104 -2.48 -3.98 8.19
N ASN A 105 -3.60 -3.54 8.79
CA ASN A 105 -4.13 -4.10 10.03
C ASN A 105 -5.08 -5.28 9.80
N ASP A 106 -5.99 -5.15 8.84
CA ASP A 106 -7.08 -6.12 8.62
C ASP A 106 -6.87 -7.01 7.39
N GLY A 107 -5.92 -6.67 6.52
CA GLY A 107 -5.71 -7.40 5.28
C GLY A 107 -6.83 -7.20 4.26
N HIS A 108 -7.52 -6.07 4.29
CA HIS A 108 -8.46 -5.65 3.24
C HIS A 108 -7.79 -4.75 2.21
N ILE A 109 -8.37 -4.71 1.01
CA ILE A 109 -8.02 -3.74 -0.03
C ILE A 109 -8.89 -2.52 0.16
N TYR A 110 -8.28 -1.35 0.24
CA TYR A 110 -9.00 -0.08 0.34
C TYR A 110 -8.87 0.73 -0.96
N GLU A 111 -9.89 1.51 -1.26
CA GLU A 111 -9.92 2.42 -2.40
C GLU A 111 -10.00 3.87 -1.91
N VAL A 112 -9.20 4.75 -2.52
CA VAL A 112 -9.15 6.19 -2.25
C VAL A 112 -9.65 6.91 -3.49
N THR A 113 -10.78 7.61 -3.34
CA THR A 113 -11.49 8.33 -4.41
C THR A 113 -11.26 9.82 -4.37
#